data_AF-A0A401QCU3-F1
#
_entry.id   AF-A0A401QCU3-F1
#
_cell.length_a   1.000
_cell.length_b   1.000
_cell.length_c   1.000
_cell.angle_alpha   90.00
_cell.angle_beta   90.00
_cell.angle_gamma   90.00
#
_symmetry.space_group_name_H-M   'P 1'
#
loop_
_entity.id
_entity.type
_entity.pdbx_description
1 polymer ?
#
loop_
_entity_poly.entity_id
_entity_poly.type
_entity_poly.pdbx_seq_one_letter_code
_entity_poly.pdbx_strand_id
1 'polypeptide(L)'
;DNPCSQLCRSEGPSIVCACFPGYQLLDNGGSCGDVNECVKGNHNCSQQEMCFNMAGSFRCVQGSDLCEDGYSLNEQGTCVGKISIP
;
A
#
# COMPACT_ATOMS: atom_id res chain seq x y z
N ASP A 1 17.94 17.44 18.06
CA ASP A 1 17.47 16.20 17.41
C ASP A 1 15.95 16.16 17.37
N ASN A 2 15.40 15.78 16.22
CA ASN A 2 13.95 15.59 16.05
C ASN A 2 13.61 14.13 16.43
N PRO A 3 12.80 13.87 17.47
CA PRO A 3 12.44 12.52 17.88
C PRO A 3 11.42 11.83 16.94
N CYS A 4 10.76 12.57 16.04
CA CYS A 4 9.73 12.05 15.15
C CYS A 4 10.24 11.86 13.72
N SER A 5 9.87 10.76 13.07
CA SER A 5 10.20 10.51 11.66
C SER A 5 9.36 11.31 10.66
N GLN A 6 8.14 11.72 11.06
CA GLN A 6 7.21 12.46 10.19
C GLN A 6 6.69 13.73 10.90
N LEU A 7 5.56 13.65 11.59
CA LEU A 7 4.93 14.81 12.22
C LEU A 7 5.28 14.85 13.71
N CYS A 8 5.65 16.03 14.21
CA CYS A 8 5.70 16.30 15.65
C CYS A 8 4.57 17.25 16.01
N ARG A 9 3.86 16.94 17.10
CA ARG A 9 2.83 17.79 17.67
C ARG A 9 3.17 18.10 19.13
N SER A 10 2.86 19.32 19.55
CA SER A 10 3.01 19.74 20.95
C SER A 10 1.69 19.54 21.67
N GLU A 11 1.65 18.62 22.63
CA GLU A 11 0.51 18.36 23.51
C GLU A 11 0.88 18.87 24.91
N GLY A 12 0.75 20.18 25.11
CA GLY A 12 1.18 20.85 26.33
C GLY A 12 2.71 20.84 26.50
N PRO A 13 3.25 20.30 27.62
CA PRO A 13 4.71 20.21 27.83
C PRO A 13 5.36 19.05 27.06
N SER A 14 4.58 18.15 26.45
CA SER A 14 5.06 16.95 25.79
C SER A 14 5.10 17.11 24.27
N ILE A 15 6.10 16.48 23.63
CA ILE A 15 6.11 16.26 22.18
C ILE A 15 5.56 14.87 21.90
N VAL A 16 4.55 14.80 21.04
CA VAL A 16 4.00 13.54 20.54
C VAL A 16 4.27 13.41 19.05
N CYS A 17 4.65 12.22 18.63
CA CYS A 17 4.86 11.91 17.22
C CYS A 17 3.53 11.50 16.59
N ALA A 18 3.31 11.95 15.35
CA ALA A 18 2.19 11.54 14.54
C ALA A 18 2.67 11.18 13.13
N CYS A 19 1.82 10.46 12.40
CA CYS A 19 2.13 9.99 11.06
C CYS A 19 1.19 10.63 10.03
N PHE A 20 1.68 10.76 8.80
CA PHE A 20 0.88 11.13 7.65
C PHE A 20 -0.21 10.07 7.39
N PRO A 21 -1.29 10.41 6.68
CA PRO A 21 -2.26 9.42 6.22
C PRO A 21 -1.57 8.27 5.48
N GLY A 22 -2.05 7.04 5.67
CA GLY A 22 -1.42 5.83 5.13
C GLY A 22 -0.23 5.29 5.95
N TYR A 23 0.09 5.90 7.09
CA TYR A 23 1.13 5.44 8.00
C TYR A 23 0.60 5.26 9.42
N GLN A 24 1.21 4.34 10.17
CA GLN A 24 0.91 4.07 11.58
C GLN A 24 2.16 4.29 12.45
N LEU A 25 1.97 4.84 13.64
CA LEU A 25 3.05 4.99 14.61
C LEU A 25 3.50 3.61 15.09
N LEU A 26 4.79 3.33 15.04
CA LEU A 26 5.39 2.09 15.51
C LEU A 26 5.56 2.13 17.03
N ASP A 27 5.80 0.95 17.63
CA ASP A 27 5.92 0.77 19.09
C ASP A 27 7.04 1.60 19.73
N ASN A 28 8.01 2.06 18.93
CA ASN A 28 9.07 2.95 19.39
C ASN A 28 8.60 4.40 19.63
N GLY A 29 7.34 4.72 19.33
CA GLY A 29 6.72 6.01 19.61
C GLY A 29 7.24 7.18 18.78
N GLY A 30 8.13 6.95 17.81
CA GLY A 30 8.76 8.00 17.01
C GLY A 30 8.83 7.74 15.51
N SER A 31 8.73 6.47 15.10
CA SER A 31 8.77 6.07 13.70
C SER A 31 7.40 5.76 13.14
N CYS A 32 7.20 6.11 11.87
CA CYS A 32 5.98 5.83 11.13
C CYS A 32 6.24 4.71 10.12
N GLY A 33 5.52 3.60 10.29
CA GLY A 33 5.51 2.48 9.35
C GLY A 33 4.37 2.64 8.36
N ASP A 34 4.63 2.31 7.11
CA ASP A 34 3.61 2.24 6.07
C ASP A 34 2.49 1.26 6.46
N VAL A 35 1.23 1.66 6.23
CA VAL A 35 0.08 0.77 6.44
C VAL A 35 -0.15 0.02 5.16
N ASN A 36 0.07 -1.29 5.17
CA ASN A 36 -0.23 -2.10 4.00
C ASN A 36 -1.74 -2.36 3.87
N GLU A 37 -2.44 -1.53 3.09
CA GLU A 37 -3.89 -1.66 2.92
C GLU A 37 -4.28 -2.94 2.19
N CYS A 38 -3.43 -3.46 1.31
CA CYS A 38 -3.66 -4.71 0.58
C CYS A 38 -3.71 -5.92 1.52
N VAL A 39 -2.81 -5.96 2.51
CA VAL A 39 -2.80 -7.03 3.52
C VAL A 39 -3.95 -6.85 4.52
N LYS A 40 -4.27 -5.61 4.88
CA LYS A 40 -5.40 -5.31 5.79
C LYS A 40 -6.78 -5.43 5.13
N GLY A 41 -6.84 -5.59 3.81
CA GLY A 41 -8.09 -5.55 3.04
C GLY A 41 -8.79 -4.18 3.08
N ASN A 42 -8.05 -3.11 3.39
CA ASN A 42 -8.58 -1.75 3.51
C ASN A 42 -8.40 -0.96 2.21
N HIS A 43 -8.79 -1.57 1.08
CA HIS A 43 -8.70 -0.97 -0.25
C HIS A 43 -10.06 -1.04 -0.95
N ASN A 44 -10.23 -0.23 -1.99
CA ASN A 44 -11.44 -0.18 -2.80
C ASN A 44 -11.26 -0.77 -4.21
N CYS A 45 -10.22 -1.60 -4.41
CA CYS A 45 -9.99 -2.27 -5.68
C CYS A 45 -11.15 -3.18 -6.09
N SER A 46 -11.49 -3.14 -7.37
CA SER A 46 -12.50 -3.97 -8.01
C SER A 46 -12.04 -5.43 -8.08
N GLN A 47 -12.95 -6.38 -8.30
CA GLN A 47 -12.60 -7.80 -8.47
C GLN A 47 -11.64 -8.09 -9.65
N GLN A 48 -11.56 -7.18 -10.61
CA GLN A 48 -10.69 -7.29 -11.79
C GLN A 48 -9.33 -6.58 -11.59
N GLU A 49 -9.16 -5.91 -10.45
CA GLU A 49 -7.97 -5.14 -10.12
C GLU A 49 -7.17 -5.84 -9.01
N MET A 50 -5.86 -5.71 -9.10
CA MET A 50 -4.95 -6.16 -8.06
C MET A 50 -4.57 -4.98 -7.17
N CYS A 51 -4.62 -5.18 -5.84
CA CYS A 51 -4.11 -4.21 -4.89
C CYS A 51 -2.58 -4.26 -4.86
N PHE A 52 -1.93 -3.12 -5.05
CA PHE A 52 -0.50 -2.94 -4.91
C PHE A 52 -0.21 -1.92 -3.81
N ASN A 53 0.54 -2.35 -2.79
CA ASN A 53 0.90 -1.49 -1.66
C ASN A 53 1.94 -0.45 -2.08
N MET A 54 1.76 0.81 -1.68
CA MET A 54 2.69 1.91 -1.93
C MET A 54 2.97 2.66 -0.63
N ALA A 55 4.07 3.40 -0.57
CA ALA A 55 4.39 4.17 0.63
C ALA A 55 3.33 5.27 0.87
N GLY A 56 2.51 5.09 1.91
CA GLY A 56 1.45 6.00 2.32
C GLY A 56 0.12 5.84 1.58
N SER A 57 -0.06 4.80 0.76
CA SER A 57 -1.27 4.55 -0.01
C SER A 57 -1.26 3.16 -0.64
N PHE A 58 -2.35 2.76 -1.26
CA PHE A 58 -2.36 1.66 -2.22
C PHE A 58 -2.70 2.16 -3.63
N ARG A 59 -2.48 1.29 -4.62
CA ARG A 59 -3.02 1.43 -5.97
C ARG A 59 -3.76 0.17 -6.39
N CYS A 60 -4.84 0.35 -7.12
CA CYS A 60 -5.52 -0.71 -7.83
C CYS A 60 -5.01 -0.72 -9.27
N VAL A 61 -4.47 -1.86 -9.69
CA VAL A 61 -3.86 -2.00 -11.01
C VAL A 61 -4.64 -3.04 -11.78
N GLN A 62 -5.04 -2.72 -12.99
CA GLN A 62 -5.72 -3.69 -13.84
C GLN A 62 -4.73 -4.80 -14.21
N GLY A 63 -5.25 -6.02 -14.30
CA GLY A 63 -4.43 -7.17 -14.69
C GLY A 63 -3.78 -7.04 -16.07
N SER A 64 -4.37 -6.22 -16.96
CA SER A 64 -3.83 -5.89 -18.28
C SER A 64 -2.65 -4.92 -18.24
N ASP A 65 -2.55 -4.07 -17.22
CA ASP A 65 -1.52 -3.02 -17.15
C ASP A 65 -0.20 -3.56 -16.57
N LEU A 66 -0.25 -4.75 -15.97
CA LEU A 66 0.88 -5.43 -15.35
C LEU A 66 1.52 -6.48 -16.26
N CYS A 67 0.79 -6.96 -17.28
CA CYS A 67 1.23 -8.04 -18.15
C CYS A 67 1.42 -7.54 -19.58
N GLU A 68 2.38 -8.14 -20.30
CA GLU A 68 2.53 -7.87 -21.74
C GLU A 68 1.31 -8.36 -22.54
N ASP A 69 1.17 -7.82 -23.75
CA ASP A 69 0.13 -8.24 -24.69
C ASP A 69 0.14 -9.78 -24.86
N GLY A 70 -1.05 -10.38 -24.70
CA GLY A 70 -1.23 -11.83 -24.74
C GLY A 70 -1.12 -12.54 -23.39
N TYR A 71 -0.83 -11.82 -22.31
CA TYR A 71 -0.82 -12.37 -20.95
C TYR A 71 -1.97 -11.81 -20.10
N SER A 72 -2.36 -12.55 -19.07
CA SER A 72 -3.33 -12.09 -18.07
C SER A 72 -2.99 -12.61 -16.70
N LEU A 73 -3.30 -11.79 -15.71
CA LEU A 73 -3.10 -12.10 -14.32
C LEU A 73 -4.05 -13.21 -13.85
N ASN A 74 -3.48 -14.25 -13.24
CA ASN A 74 -4.25 -15.26 -12.53
C ASN A 74 -4.58 -14.81 -11.09
N GLU A 75 -5.37 -15.60 -10.37
CA GLU A 75 -5.77 -15.34 -8.97
C GLU A 75 -4.58 -15.25 -7.98
N GLN A 76 -3.40 -15.72 -8.39
CA GLN A 76 -2.18 -15.70 -7.58
C GLN A 76 -1.28 -14.50 -7.90
N GLY A 77 -1.70 -13.59 -8.77
CA GLY A 77 -0.88 -12.44 -9.14
C GLY A 77 0.22 -12.74 -10.16
N THR A 78 0.11 -13.83 -10.92
CA THR A 78 1.08 -14.21 -11.95
C THR A 78 0.52 -13.99 -13.36
N CYS A 79 1.31 -13.37 -14.25
CA CYS A 79 0.98 -13.25 -15.66
C CYS A 79 1.06 -14.63 -16.35
N VAL A 80 -0.10 -15.17 -16.73
CA VAL A 80 -0.21 -16.40 -17.51
C VAL A 80 -0.59 -16.07 -18.94
N GLY A 81 0.05 -16.73 -19.90
CA GLY A 81 -0.27 -16.53 -21.32
C GLY A 81 -1.72 -16.95 -21.59
N LYS A 82 -2.48 -16.11 -22.28
CA LYS A 82 -3.71 -16.58 -22.90
C LYS A 82 -3.29 -17.53 -24.00
N ILE A 83 -3.63 -18.81 -23.87
CA ILE A 83 -3.57 -19.71 -25.02
C ILE A 83 -4.62 -19.19 -26.00
N SER A 84 -4.18 -18.41 -26.98
CA SER A 84 -4.96 -18.01 -28.13
C SER A 84 -5.24 -19.28 -28.93
N ILE A 85 -6.29 -20.02 -28.55
CA ILE A 85 -6.81 -21.08 -29.41
C ILE A 85 -7.58 -20.34 -30.53
N PRO A 86 -7.18 -20.51 -31.81
CA PRO A 86 -7.88 -19.90 -32.93
C PRO A 86 -9.30 -20.44 -33.12
#